data_AF-A0A0N4WTS0-F1
#
_entry.id   AF-A0A0N4WTS0-F1
#
_cell.length_a   1.000
_cell.length_b   1.000
_cell.length_c   1.000
_cell.angle_alpha   90.00
_cell.angle_beta   90.00
_cell.angle_gamma   90.00
#
_symmetry.space_group_name_H-M   'P 1'
#
loop_
_entity.id
_entity.type
_entity.pdbx_description
1 polymer ?
#
loop_
_entity_poly.entity_id
_entity_poly.type
_entity_poly.pdbx_seq_one_letter_code
_entity_poly.pdbx_strand_id
1 'polypeptide(L)'
;MVETPQDAPDFENPRLDVEGFVVDYLAWRIKQDGLEWFEQPALPFGTQPEHVMMRQVAHIFERRHRNELNEFADELLENEDLTFSRYCEIVDEFGRTADELENGMSYGRLVGLISFGGLVAARMYARNFRREVRQLATYTAKFIDKRIRLTWVEDARSWKNFMTIGADIIRRDALQREVEERRRASRRWSLIGIGAAALVGVGAIIGTRILLGAK
;
A
#
# COMPACT_ATOMS: atom_id res chain seq x y z
N MET A 1 -14.48 -20.63 39.06
CA MET A 1 -14.02 -19.65 38.04
C MET A 1 -15.08 -19.65 36.97
N VAL A 2 -15.75 -18.52 36.77
CA VAL A 2 -16.74 -18.38 35.70
C VAL A 2 -15.94 -18.10 34.43
N GLU A 3 -15.86 -19.06 33.52
CA GLU A 3 -15.41 -18.81 32.16
C GLU A 3 -16.37 -17.79 31.55
N THR A 4 -15.93 -16.55 31.41
CA THR A 4 -16.61 -15.56 30.57
C THR A 4 -16.74 -16.15 29.16
N PRO A 5 -17.88 -15.97 28.48
CA PRO A 5 -18.02 -16.40 27.09
C PRO A 5 -16.86 -15.79 26.31
N GLN A 6 -16.11 -16.63 25.61
CA GLN A 6 -15.12 -16.15 24.66
C GLN A 6 -15.92 -15.39 23.59
N ASP A 7 -15.86 -14.06 23.63
CA ASP A 7 -16.44 -13.20 22.59
C ASP A 7 -15.97 -13.76 21.24
N ALA A 8 -16.92 -14.01 20.33
CA ALA A 8 -16.62 -14.55 19.02
C ALA A 8 -15.48 -13.73 18.36
N PRO A 9 -14.54 -14.37 17.64
CA PRO A 9 -13.46 -13.65 17.00
C PRO A 9 -13.98 -12.51 16.14
N ASP A 10 -13.32 -11.34 16.19
CA ASP A 10 -13.87 -10.12 15.57
C ASP A 10 -13.99 -10.20 14.04
N PHE A 11 -13.23 -11.07 13.38
CA PHE A 11 -13.34 -11.38 11.97
C PHE A 11 -14.60 -12.21 11.60
N GLU A 12 -15.36 -12.69 12.58
CA GLU A 12 -16.67 -13.29 12.36
C GLU A 12 -17.81 -12.26 12.40
N ASN A 13 -17.53 -11.01 12.80
CA ASN A 13 -18.51 -9.94 12.75
C ASN A 13 -18.84 -9.60 11.28
N PRO A 14 -20.11 -9.67 10.84
CA PRO A 14 -20.50 -9.37 9.46
C PRO A 14 -20.09 -7.97 8.97
N ARG A 15 -19.93 -7.02 9.89
CA ARG A 15 -19.43 -5.66 9.61
C ARG A 15 -17.98 -5.66 9.11
N LEU A 16 -17.20 -6.67 9.51
CA LEU A 16 -15.78 -6.85 9.26
C LEU A 16 -15.50 -8.02 8.30
N ASP A 17 -16.48 -8.36 7.49
CA ASP A 17 -16.31 -9.37 6.45
C ASP A 17 -15.22 -8.93 5.45
N VAL A 18 -14.37 -9.88 5.06
CA VAL A 18 -13.18 -9.65 4.24
C VAL A 18 -13.56 -9.09 2.86
N GLU A 19 -14.70 -9.52 2.31
CA GLU A 19 -15.21 -8.96 1.06
C GLU A 19 -15.38 -7.45 1.15
N GLY A 20 -15.86 -6.93 2.29
CA GLY A 20 -16.00 -5.51 2.54
C GLY A 20 -14.67 -4.75 2.45
N PHE A 21 -13.60 -5.30 3.03
CA PHE A 21 -12.26 -4.70 2.96
C PHE A 21 -11.71 -4.68 1.53
N VAL A 22 -11.86 -5.78 0.79
CA VAL A 22 -11.36 -5.90 -0.58
C VAL A 22 -12.12 -4.95 -1.50
N VAL A 23 -13.45 -4.98 -1.49
CA VAL A 23 -14.29 -4.13 -2.33
C VAL A 23 -14.04 -2.65 -2.04
N ASP A 24 -13.98 -2.27 -0.76
CA ASP A 24 -13.70 -0.89 -0.35
C ASP A 24 -12.33 -0.41 -0.84
N TYR A 25 -11.28 -1.23 -0.67
CA TYR A 25 -9.93 -0.86 -1.09
C TYR A 25 -9.79 -0.78 -2.61
N LEU A 26 -10.30 -1.77 -3.36
CA LEU A 26 -10.23 -1.78 -4.83
C LEU A 26 -10.91 -0.53 -5.40
N ALA A 27 -12.12 -0.20 -4.94
CA ALA A 27 -12.83 1.00 -5.36
C ALA A 27 -12.05 2.28 -5.04
N TRP A 28 -11.51 2.39 -3.81
CA TRP A 28 -10.69 3.52 -3.41
C TRP A 28 -9.42 3.65 -4.25
N ARG A 29 -8.77 2.54 -4.58
CA ARG A 29 -7.51 2.50 -5.33
C ARG A 29 -7.71 2.83 -6.81
N ILE A 30 -8.77 2.31 -7.44
CA ILE A 30 -9.19 2.70 -8.81
C ILE A 30 -9.42 4.22 -8.87
N LYS A 31 -10.06 4.78 -7.82
CA LYS A 31 -10.29 6.23 -7.70
C LYS A 31 -9.01 7.06 -7.58
N GLN A 32 -7.91 6.52 -7.06
CA GLN A 32 -6.64 7.22 -7.04
C GLN A 32 -6.07 7.49 -8.45
N ASP A 33 -6.50 6.70 -9.45
CA ASP A 33 -6.10 6.86 -10.85
C ASP A 33 -7.12 7.69 -11.65
N GLY A 34 -8.07 8.36 -10.97
CA GLY A 34 -9.10 9.19 -11.60
C GLY A 34 -10.24 8.41 -12.26
N LEU A 35 -10.36 7.11 -11.99
CA LEU A 35 -11.40 6.23 -12.49
C LEU A 35 -12.46 5.96 -11.41
N GLU A 36 -13.66 5.54 -11.80
CA GLU A 36 -14.73 5.18 -10.86
C GLU A 36 -15.26 3.78 -11.18
N TRP A 37 -15.26 2.90 -10.18
CA TRP A 37 -15.80 1.55 -10.33
C TRP A 37 -17.32 1.55 -10.13
N PHE A 38 -18.07 1.87 -11.19
CA PHE A 38 -19.52 1.98 -11.13
C PHE A 38 -20.22 0.66 -10.76
N GLU A 39 -19.59 -0.48 -11.05
CA GLU A 39 -20.11 -1.81 -10.79
C GLU A 39 -19.73 -2.37 -9.41
N GLN A 40 -19.20 -1.51 -8.52
CA GLN A 40 -18.80 -1.86 -7.16
C GLN A 40 -19.96 -2.49 -6.38
N PRO A 41 -19.75 -3.67 -5.75
CA PRO A 41 -20.72 -4.23 -4.82
C PRO A 41 -21.04 -3.27 -3.67
N ALA A 42 -22.32 -3.24 -3.25
CA ALA A 42 -22.71 -2.45 -2.11
C ALA A 42 -22.05 -2.96 -0.83
N LEU A 43 -21.52 -2.06 0.00
CA LEU A 43 -21.05 -2.37 1.34
C LEU A 43 -22.26 -2.37 2.29
N PRO A 44 -22.71 -3.52 2.83
CA PRO A 44 -23.98 -3.59 3.59
C PRO A 44 -24.01 -2.68 4.83
N PHE A 45 -22.84 -2.42 5.41
CA PHE A 45 -22.67 -1.57 6.59
C PHE A 45 -21.99 -0.23 6.26
N GLY A 46 -21.76 0.06 4.98
CA GLY A 46 -20.97 1.21 4.54
C GLY A 46 -19.46 1.06 4.84
N THR A 47 -18.69 2.11 4.57
CA THR A 47 -17.25 2.15 4.88
C THR A 47 -17.03 2.17 6.39
N GLN A 48 -16.19 1.25 6.88
CA GLN A 48 -15.82 1.13 8.28
C GLN A 48 -14.49 1.84 8.59
N PRO A 49 -14.22 2.20 9.87
CA PRO A 49 -12.91 2.69 10.29
C PRO A 49 -11.76 1.75 9.92
N GLU A 50 -12.00 0.43 10.01
CA GLU A 50 -11.03 -0.60 9.65
C GLU A 50 -10.73 -0.61 8.15
N HIS A 51 -11.71 -0.28 7.30
CA HIS A 51 -11.48 -0.11 5.87
C HIS A 51 -10.58 1.11 5.60
N VAL A 52 -10.83 2.22 6.30
CA VAL A 52 -9.98 3.43 6.18
C VAL A 52 -8.55 3.16 6.63
N MET A 53 -8.37 2.39 7.71
CA MET A 53 -7.05 1.91 8.13
C MET A 53 -6.39 1.08 7.02
N MET A 54 -7.11 0.11 6.45
CA MET A 54 -6.63 -0.73 5.35
C MET A 54 -6.14 0.11 4.16
N ARG A 55 -6.92 1.11 3.73
CA ARG A 55 -6.52 2.05 2.65
C ARG A 55 -5.16 2.68 2.91
N GLN A 56 -4.94 3.17 4.12
CA GLN A 56 -3.69 3.85 4.47
C GLN A 56 -2.51 2.89 4.50
N VAL A 57 -2.64 1.75 5.20
CA VAL A 57 -1.52 0.81 5.34
C VAL A 57 -1.20 0.08 4.04
N ALA A 58 -2.21 -0.30 3.26
CA ALA A 58 -2.02 -0.94 1.95
C ALA A 58 -1.42 0.03 0.95
N HIS A 59 -1.82 1.30 0.95
CA HIS A 59 -1.18 2.27 0.07
C HIS A 59 0.27 2.60 0.49
N ILE A 60 0.58 2.62 1.80
CA ILE A 60 1.97 2.70 2.28
C ILE A 60 2.77 1.48 1.79
N PHE A 61 2.19 0.28 1.88
CA PHE A 61 2.80 -0.95 1.38
C PHE A 61 3.07 -0.85 -0.12
N GLU A 62 2.08 -0.44 -0.93
CA GLU A 62 2.20 -0.27 -2.37
C GLU A 62 3.39 0.62 -2.75
N ARG A 63 3.55 1.76 -2.07
CA ARG A 63 4.68 2.67 -2.35
C ARG A 63 6.03 2.07 -2.00
N ARG A 64 6.12 1.28 -0.93
CA ARG A 64 7.38 0.67 -0.45
C ARG A 64 7.79 -0.51 -1.33
N HIS A 65 6.82 -1.29 -1.81
CA HIS A 65 7.01 -2.49 -2.61
C HIS A 65 6.62 -2.30 -4.07
N ARG A 66 6.73 -1.06 -4.57
CA ARG A 66 6.20 -0.69 -5.89
C ARG A 66 6.73 -1.59 -7.00
N ASN A 67 8.05 -1.80 -7.09
CA ASN A 67 8.63 -2.54 -8.20
C ASN A 67 8.14 -4.01 -8.22
N GLU A 68 8.29 -4.72 -7.10
CA GLU A 68 7.83 -6.11 -6.91
C GLU A 68 6.34 -6.26 -7.25
N LEU A 69 5.49 -5.37 -6.74
CA LEU A 69 4.06 -5.38 -7.03
C LEU A 69 3.73 -5.17 -8.51
N ASN A 70 4.49 -4.32 -9.21
CA ASN A 70 4.28 -4.09 -10.63
C ASN A 70 4.74 -5.30 -11.45
N GLU A 71 5.83 -5.98 -11.07
CA GLU A 71 6.32 -7.21 -11.71
C GLU A 71 5.27 -8.33 -11.61
N PHE A 72 4.75 -8.61 -10.41
CA PHE A 72 3.67 -9.60 -10.23
C PHE A 72 2.39 -9.20 -10.99
N ALA A 73 2.10 -7.89 -11.08
CA ALA A 73 0.92 -7.42 -11.79
C ALA A 73 1.09 -7.57 -13.31
N ASP A 74 2.30 -7.42 -13.83
CA ASP A 74 2.60 -7.70 -15.23
C ASP A 74 2.42 -9.20 -15.51
N GLU A 75 3.01 -10.08 -14.68
CA GLU A 75 2.91 -11.54 -14.84
C GLU A 75 1.46 -12.08 -14.75
N LEU A 76 0.64 -11.48 -13.88
CA LEU A 76 -0.78 -11.84 -13.78
C LEU A 76 -1.58 -11.37 -15.00
N LEU A 77 -1.21 -10.22 -15.59
CA LEU A 77 -1.92 -9.59 -16.71
C LEU A 77 -1.39 -10.00 -18.09
N GLU A 78 -0.35 -10.83 -18.18
CA GLU A 78 0.16 -11.37 -19.44
C GLU A 78 -0.83 -12.30 -20.15
N ASN A 79 -1.66 -13.02 -19.39
CA ASN A 79 -2.69 -13.90 -19.93
C ASN A 79 -4.05 -13.19 -19.98
N GLU A 80 -4.79 -13.36 -21.08
CA GLU A 80 -6.08 -12.68 -21.28
C GLU A 80 -7.18 -13.15 -20.32
N ASP A 81 -7.08 -14.39 -19.81
CA ASP A 81 -8.08 -15.00 -18.92
C ASP A 81 -7.61 -15.06 -17.46
N LEU A 82 -8.24 -14.27 -16.58
CA LEU A 82 -8.05 -14.35 -15.13
C LEU A 82 -8.81 -15.56 -14.55
N THR A 83 -8.10 -16.66 -14.28
CA THR A 83 -8.65 -17.80 -13.54
C THR A 83 -8.29 -17.78 -12.06
N PHE A 84 -9.08 -18.44 -11.21
CA PHE A 84 -8.76 -18.56 -9.78
C PHE A 84 -7.44 -19.31 -9.53
N SER A 85 -7.14 -20.34 -10.34
CA SER A 85 -5.86 -21.08 -10.24
C SER A 85 -4.68 -20.15 -10.49
N ARG A 86 -4.73 -19.38 -11.58
CA ARG A 86 -3.68 -18.43 -11.93
C ARG A 86 -3.52 -17.36 -10.86
N TYR A 87 -4.63 -16.84 -10.32
CA TYR A 87 -4.59 -15.93 -9.20
C TYR A 87 -3.83 -16.55 -8.01
N CYS A 88 -4.22 -17.76 -7.59
CA CYS A 88 -3.58 -18.47 -6.48
C CYS A 88 -2.09 -18.68 -6.70
N GLU A 89 -1.66 -19.12 -7.89
CA GLU A 89 -0.23 -19.31 -8.23
C GLU A 89 0.60 -18.05 -7.92
N ILE A 90 0.16 -16.89 -8.41
CA ILE A 90 0.84 -15.61 -8.17
C ILE A 90 0.78 -15.21 -6.69
N VAL A 91 -0.39 -15.30 -6.07
CA VAL A 91 -0.57 -14.80 -4.69
C VAL A 91 -0.05 -15.74 -3.62
N ASP A 92 0.22 -17.00 -3.96
CA ASP A 92 0.85 -17.96 -3.06
C ASP A 92 2.32 -17.59 -2.85
N GLU A 93 3.02 -17.11 -3.87
CA GLU A 93 4.38 -16.57 -3.78
C GLU A 93 4.47 -15.27 -2.96
N PHE A 94 3.33 -14.59 -2.78
CA PHE A 94 3.26 -13.31 -2.10
C PHE A 94 3.55 -13.40 -0.60
N GLY A 95 4.65 -12.78 -0.14
CA GLY A 95 4.89 -12.53 1.28
C GLY A 95 5.12 -13.77 2.14
N ARG A 96 5.51 -14.92 1.57
CA ARG A 96 6.00 -16.07 2.34
C ARG A 96 7.30 -15.66 3.04
N THR A 97 7.26 -15.43 4.35
CA THR A 97 8.48 -15.46 5.15
C THR A 97 8.80 -16.92 5.49
N ALA A 98 10.08 -17.29 5.57
CA ALA A 98 10.52 -18.69 5.70
C ALA A 98 9.93 -19.43 6.92
N ASP A 99 9.39 -18.70 7.90
CA ASP A 99 8.82 -19.20 9.15
C ASP A 99 7.28 -19.16 9.19
N GLU A 100 6.59 -18.65 8.16
CA GLU A 100 5.13 -18.66 8.10
C GLU A 100 4.63 -20.03 7.59
N LEU A 101 3.65 -20.61 8.30
CA LEU A 101 2.87 -21.75 7.81
C LEU A 101 2.44 -21.46 6.37
N GLU A 102 2.54 -22.45 5.48
CA GLU A 102 2.22 -22.32 4.05
C GLU A 102 0.82 -21.72 3.79
N ASN A 103 -0.10 -21.88 4.75
CA ASN A 103 -1.47 -21.39 4.73
C ASN A 103 -1.75 -20.21 5.67
N GLY A 104 -0.73 -19.59 6.26
CA GLY A 104 -0.83 -18.48 7.20
C GLY A 104 -1.38 -17.19 6.59
N MET A 105 -2.10 -16.41 7.40
CA MET A 105 -2.48 -15.03 7.06
C MET A 105 -1.92 -14.04 8.09
N SER A 106 -0.67 -13.60 7.91
CA SER A 106 -0.14 -12.48 8.68
C SER A 106 -0.74 -11.14 8.24
N TYR A 107 -0.62 -10.11 9.07
CA TYR A 107 -1.06 -8.76 8.68
C TYR A 107 -0.29 -8.23 7.48
N GLY A 108 1.01 -8.57 7.36
CA GLY A 108 1.82 -8.19 6.21
C GLY A 108 1.29 -8.82 4.92
N ARG A 109 1.02 -10.13 4.94
CA ARG A 109 0.42 -10.84 3.81
C ARG A 109 -0.96 -10.30 3.46
N LEU A 110 -1.83 -10.08 4.45
CA LEU A 110 -3.15 -9.48 4.27
C LEU A 110 -3.07 -8.13 3.53
N VAL A 111 -2.25 -7.21 4.07
CA VAL A 111 -2.08 -5.86 3.52
C VAL A 111 -1.50 -5.93 2.12
N GLY A 112 -0.52 -6.78 1.90
CA GLY A 112 0.11 -7.01 0.61
C GLY A 112 -0.86 -7.51 -0.46
N LEU A 113 -1.69 -8.50 -0.14
CA LEU A 113 -2.69 -9.06 -1.05
C LEU A 113 -3.76 -8.04 -1.43
N ILE A 114 -4.27 -7.27 -0.47
CA ILE A 114 -5.25 -6.22 -0.74
C ILE A 114 -4.61 -5.09 -1.57
N SER A 115 -3.39 -4.68 -1.22
CA SER A 115 -2.60 -3.71 -1.98
C SER A 115 -2.42 -4.14 -3.44
N PHE A 116 -1.98 -5.39 -3.65
CA PHE A 116 -1.81 -5.99 -4.96
C PHE A 116 -3.11 -6.04 -5.75
N GLY A 117 -4.20 -6.52 -5.13
CA GLY A 117 -5.52 -6.56 -5.74
C GLY A 117 -5.99 -5.18 -6.20
N GLY A 118 -5.76 -4.13 -5.40
CA GLY A 118 -6.09 -2.76 -5.80
C GLY A 118 -5.29 -2.26 -6.99
N LEU A 119 -3.98 -2.55 -7.06
CA LEU A 119 -3.12 -2.18 -8.19
C LEU A 119 -3.58 -2.89 -9.48
N VAL A 120 -3.81 -4.19 -9.41
CA VAL A 120 -4.28 -4.98 -10.56
C VAL A 120 -5.66 -4.52 -11.00
N ALA A 121 -6.57 -4.26 -10.06
CA ALA A 121 -7.91 -3.76 -10.36
C ALA A 121 -7.87 -2.42 -11.10
N ALA A 122 -7.03 -1.47 -10.66
CA ALA A 122 -6.87 -0.19 -11.34
C ALA A 122 -6.36 -0.36 -12.78
N ARG A 123 -5.35 -1.21 -12.99
CA ARG A 123 -4.81 -1.52 -14.33
C ARG A 123 -5.83 -2.22 -15.23
N MET A 124 -6.60 -3.18 -14.70
CA MET A 124 -7.67 -3.87 -15.42
C MET A 124 -8.80 -2.91 -15.81
N TYR A 125 -9.22 -2.05 -14.87
CA TYR A 125 -10.29 -1.09 -15.12
C TYR A 125 -9.89 -0.06 -16.18
N ALA A 126 -8.64 0.41 -16.17
CA ALA A 126 -8.09 1.29 -17.21
C ALA A 126 -8.07 0.65 -18.62
N ARG A 127 -8.01 -0.69 -18.69
CA ARG A 127 -8.07 -1.48 -19.94
C ARG A 127 -9.48 -1.97 -20.28
N ASN A 128 -10.51 -1.50 -19.55
CA ASN A 128 -11.92 -1.85 -19.72
C ASN A 128 -12.28 -3.32 -19.39
N PHE A 129 -11.46 -4.02 -18.59
CA PHE A 129 -11.74 -5.37 -18.08
C PHE A 129 -12.63 -5.35 -16.83
N ARG A 130 -13.85 -4.79 -16.98
CA ARG A 130 -14.74 -4.52 -15.83
C ARG A 130 -15.24 -5.78 -15.13
N ARG A 131 -15.51 -6.85 -15.88
CA ARG A 131 -16.03 -8.11 -15.33
C ARG A 131 -14.95 -8.82 -14.51
N GLU A 132 -13.72 -8.76 -14.98
CA GLU A 132 -12.54 -9.38 -14.39
C GLU A 132 -12.17 -8.70 -13.07
N VAL A 133 -12.38 -7.38 -12.94
CA VAL A 133 -12.22 -6.67 -11.65
C VAL A 133 -13.17 -7.23 -10.56
N ARG A 134 -14.42 -7.57 -10.91
CA ARG A 134 -15.34 -8.21 -9.96
C ARG A 134 -14.90 -9.63 -9.58
N GLN A 135 -14.38 -10.39 -10.54
CA GLN A 135 -13.84 -11.72 -10.27
C GLN A 135 -12.61 -11.66 -9.37
N LEU A 136 -11.70 -10.72 -9.64
CA LEU A 136 -10.53 -10.42 -8.82
C LEU A 136 -10.93 -10.14 -7.37
N ALA A 137 -11.90 -9.24 -7.15
CA ALA A 137 -12.39 -8.93 -5.80
C ALA A 137 -12.89 -10.20 -5.07
N THR A 138 -13.69 -11.03 -5.76
CA THR A 138 -14.19 -12.30 -5.21
C THR A 138 -13.05 -13.26 -4.85
N TYR A 139 -12.07 -13.39 -5.74
CA TYR A 139 -10.94 -14.31 -5.57
C TYR A 139 -10.02 -13.87 -4.42
N THR A 140 -9.70 -12.57 -4.35
CA THR A 140 -8.93 -11.99 -3.26
C THR A 140 -9.64 -12.18 -1.92
N ALA A 141 -10.94 -11.88 -1.84
CA ALA A 141 -11.71 -12.03 -0.61
C ALA A 141 -11.75 -13.49 -0.12
N LYS A 142 -12.07 -14.44 -1.00
CA LYS A 142 -12.11 -15.87 -0.66
C LYS A 142 -10.76 -16.43 -0.23
N PHE A 143 -9.69 -16.01 -0.91
CA PHE A 143 -8.33 -16.45 -0.59
C PHE A 143 -7.90 -16.00 0.80
N ILE A 144 -8.25 -14.76 1.17
CA ILE A 144 -7.92 -14.17 2.46
C ILE A 144 -8.81 -14.75 3.57
N ASP A 145 -10.14 -14.73 3.40
CA ASP A 145 -11.10 -15.20 4.42
C ASP A 145 -10.82 -16.63 4.86
N LYS A 146 -10.57 -17.53 3.89
CA LYS A 146 -10.21 -18.92 4.18
C LYS A 146 -9.00 -19.01 5.12
N ARG A 147 -7.94 -18.23 4.88
CA ARG A 147 -6.71 -18.30 5.68
C ARG A 147 -6.83 -17.58 7.02
N ILE A 148 -7.59 -16.48 7.10
CA ILE A 148 -7.94 -15.84 8.37
C ILE A 148 -8.63 -16.85 9.29
N ARG A 149 -9.67 -17.53 8.80
CA ARG A 149 -10.42 -18.52 9.58
C ARG A 149 -9.57 -19.70 10.03
N LEU A 150 -8.55 -20.06 9.26
CA LEU A 150 -7.65 -21.15 9.59
C LEU A 150 -6.62 -20.75 10.64
N THR A 151 -6.06 -19.54 10.61
CA THR A 151 -4.84 -19.24 11.39
C THR A 151 -4.98 -18.11 12.41
N TRP A 152 -5.96 -17.20 12.30
CA TRP A 152 -5.98 -16.02 13.19
C TRP A 152 -6.25 -16.34 14.64
N VAL A 153 -7.06 -17.35 14.94
CA VAL A 153 -7.33 -17.77 16.31
C VAL A 153 -6.05 -18.29 16.97
N GLU A 154 -5.35 -19.20 16.28
CA GLU A 154 -4.11 -19.81 16.78
C GLU A 154 -2.97 -18.77 16.92
N ASP A 155 -2.90 -17.82 15.99
CA ASP A 155 -1.91 -16.73 16.00
C ASP A 155 -2.27 -15.56 16.94
N ALA A 156 -3.41 -15.62 17.65
CA ALA A 156 -3.95 -14.52 18.46
C ALA A 156 -4.08 -13.18 17.68
N ARG A 157 -4.50 -13.27 16.42
CA ARG A 157 -4.75 -12.14 15.52
C ARG A 157 -6.22 -11.73 15.54
N SER A 158 -6.45 -10.44 15.28
CA SER A 158 -7.77 -9.83 15.26
C SER A 158 -7.73 -8.50 14.52
N TRP A 159 -8.88 -8.04 14.02
CA TRP A 159 -8.99 -6.70 13.44
C TRP A 159 -8.66 -5.60 14.45
N LYS A 160 -9.01 -5.78 15.73
CA LYS A 160 -8.62 -4.86 16.81
C LYS A 160 -7.09 -4.74 16.93
N ASN A 161 -6.36 -5.85 16.88
CA ASN A 161 -4.91 -5.86 16.93
C ASN A 161 -4.32 -5.23 15.65
N PHE A 162 -4.90 -5.52 14.49
CA PHE A 162 -4.54 -4.88 13.23
C PHE A 162 -4.64 -3.36 13.30
N MET A 163 -5.72 -2.81 13.88
CA MET A 163 -5.89 -1.35 14.05
C MET A 163 -4.77 -0.72 14.87
N THR A 164 -4.31 -1.40 15.92
CA THR A 164 -3.21 -0.93 16.78
C THR A 164 -1.90 -0.88 16.00
N ILE A 165 -1.58 -1.96 15.28
CA ILE A 165 -0.36 -2.07 14.47
C ILE A 165 -0.39 -1.08 13.29
N GLY A 166 -1.53 -0.95 12.62
CA GLY A 166 -1.71 -0.02 11.49
C GLY A 166 -1.47 1.44 11.90
N ALA A 167 -1.98 1.85 13.06
CA ALA A 167 -1.73 3.20 13.59
C ALA A 167 -0.23 3.48 13.82
N ASP A 168 0.53 2.50 14.29
CA ASP A 168 1.98 2.60 14.45
C ASP A 168 2.70 2.64 13.10
N ILE A 169 2.30 1.83 12.11
CA ILE A 169 2.82 1.88 10.74
C ILE A 169 2.64 3.28 10.13
N ILE A 170 1.43 3.85 10.23
CA ILE A 170 1.13 5.18 9.70
C ILE A 170 1.98 6.25 10.38
N ARG A 171 2.10 6.19 11.71
CA ARG A 171 2.92 7.13 12.48
C ARG A 171 4.39 7.07 12.06
N ARG A 172 4.95 5.86 11.95
CA ARG A 172 6.34 5.65 11.50
C ARG A 172 6.56 6.15 10.08
N ASP A 173 5.61 5.89 9.17
CA ASP A 173 5.69 6.37 7.79
C ASP A 173 5.66 7.91 7.73
N ALA A 174 4.80 8.57 8.50
CA ALA A 174 4.77 10.03 8.58
C ALA A 174 6.11 10.61 9.06
N LEU A 175 6.66 10.05 10.15
CA LEU A 175 7.96 10.46 10.68
C LEU A 175 9.09 10.28 9.67
N GLN A 176 9.11 9.15 8.95
CA GLN A 176 10.12 8.90 7.92
C GLN A 176 10.04 9.93 6.78
N ARG A 177 8.83 10.26 6.31
CA ARG A 177 8.65 11.27 5.26
C ARG A 177 9.11 12.66 5.71
N GLU A 178 8.77 13.07 6.93
CA GLU A 178 9.24 14.35 7.47
C GLU A 178 10.77 14.42 7.53
N VAL A 179 11.43 13.32 7.95
CA VAL A 179 12.90 13.23 7.99
C VAL A 179 13.48 13.31 6.58
N GLU A 180 12.90 12.59 5.61
CA GLU A 180 13.31 12.66 4.21
C GLU A 180 13.13 14.04 3.60
N GLU A 181 12.01 14.71 3.87
CA GLU A 181 11.73 16.06 3.40
C GLU A 181 12.71 17.07 3.99
N ARG A 182 12.99 16.99 5.30
CA ARG A 182 14.02 17.82 5.95
C ARG A 182 15.41 17.57 5.34
N ARG A 183 15.75 16.32 5.06
CA ARG A 183 17.01 15.96 4.37
C ARG A 183 17.05 16.53 2.95
N ARG A 184 15.98 16.41 2.16
CA ARG A 184 15.89 16.97 0.80
C ARG A 184 15.97 18.49 0.82
N ALA A 185 15.27 19.15 1.74
CA ALA A 185 15.31 20.60 1.91
C ALA A 185 16.72 21.07 2.29
N SER A 186 17.36 20.42 3.27
CA SER A 186 18.74 20.72 3.66
C SER A 186 19.72 20.56 2.50
N ARG A 187 19.65 19.46 1.73
CA ARG A 187 20.47 19.26 0.52
C ARG A 187 20.23 20.33 -0.55
N ARG A 188 18.97 20.76 -0.73
CA ARG A 188 18.62 21.83 -1.68
C ARG A 188 19.26 23.16 -1.27
N TRP A 189 19.21 23.51 0.02
CA TRP A 189 19.84 24.73 0.54
C TRP A 189 21.38 24.66 0.48
N SER A 190 22.00 23.50 0.70
CA SER A 190 23.45 23.36 0.54
C SER A 190 23.91 23.53 -0.92
N LEU A 191 23.13 23.04 -1.90
CA LEU A 191 23.44 23.23 -3.33
C LEU A 191 23.29 24.70 -3.77
N ILE A 192 22.27 25.41 -3.27
CA ILE A 192 22.10 26.85 -3.51
C ILE A 192 23.24 27.65 -2.87
N GLY A 193 23.67 27.29 -1.65
CA GLY A 193 24.81 27.91 -0.98
C GLY A 193 26.13 27.76 -1.75
N ILE A 194 26.39 26.58 -2.34
CA ILE A 194 27.54 26.34 -3.22
C ILE A 194 27.44 27.17 -4.52
N GLY A 195 26.25 27.25 -5.13
CA GLY A 195 26.02 28.03 -6.35
C GLY A 195 26.15 29.55 -6.15
N ALA A 196 25.69 30.08 -5.02
CA ALA A 196 25.83 31.50 -4.68
C ALA A 196 27.28 31.88 -4.36
N ALA A 197 28.04 31.01 -3.68
CA ALA A 197 29.46 31.24 -3.39
C ALA A 197 30.32 31.24 -4.67
N ALA A 198 29.99 30.41 -5.67
CA ALA A 198 30.69 30.38 -6.95
C ALA A 198 30.44 31.63 -7.82
N LEU A 199 29.27 32.26 -7.72
CA LEU A 199 28.93 33.47 -8.50
C LEU A 199 29.54 34.75 -7.91
N VAL A 200 29.76 34.82 -6.60
CA VAL A 200 30.42 36.00 -5.98
C VAL A 200 31.94 35.97 -6.18
N GLY A 201 32.55 34.79 -6.40
CA GLY A 201 34.00 34.62 -6.54
C GLY A 201 34.63 35.09 -7.86
N VAL A 202 33.84 35.36 -8.92
CA VAL A 202 34.37 35.73 -10.24
C VAL A 202 34.37 37.25 -10.49
N GLY A 203 33.71 38.05 -9.65
CA GLY A 203 33.57 39.50 -9.83
C GLY A 203 34.71 40.38 -9.30
N ALA A 204 35.71 39.84 -8.59
CA ALA A 204 36.70 40.64 -7.86
C ALA A 204 38.12 40.69 -8.47
N ILE A 205 38.36 40.09 -9.64
CA ILE A 205 39.71 40.04 -10.24
C ILE A 205 39.73 40.68 -11.65
N ILE A 206 39.02 41.78 -11.87
CA ILE A 206 39.29 42.69 -13.00
C ILE A 206 38.99 44.12 -12.52
N GLY A 207 40.00 44.79 -11.96
CA GLY A 207 39.79 46.18 -11.52
C GLY A 207 40.92 46.89 -10.77
N THR A 208 42.11 46.30 -10.60
CA THR A 208 43.19 46.94 -9.81
C THR A 208 44.53 47.05 -10.52
N ARG A 209 44.53 47.13 -11.86
CA ARG A 209 45.75 47.43 -12.64
C ARG A 209 45.60 48.46 -13.75
N ILE A 210 44.70 49.44 -13.57
CA ILE A 210 44.70 50.67 -14.39
C ILE A 210 44.45 51.87 -13.47
N LEU A 211 45.37 52.17 -12.55
CA LEU A 211 45.46 53.49 -11.90
C LEU A 211 46.78 53.75 -11.16
N LEU A 212 47.91 53.30 -11.71
CA LEU A 212 49.23 53.81 -11.32
C LEU A 212 50.07 53.96 -12.59
N GLY A 213 49.81 55.05 -13.31
CA GLY A 213 50.43 55.37 -14.59
C GLY A 213 49.93 56.72 -15.10
N ALA A 214 49.93 57.75 -14.26
CA ALA A 214 49.78 59.13 -14.68
C ALA A 214 50.43 60.07 -13.65
N LYS A 215 51.62 60.58 -14.04
CA LYS A 215 52.43 61.66 -13.46
C LYS A 215 53.09 61.42 -12.10
#